data_AF-A0A3C0NY89-F1
#
_entry.id   AF-A0A3C0NY89-F1
#
_cell.length_a   1.000
_cell.length_b   1.000
_cell.length_c   1.000
_cell.angle_alpha   90.00
_cell.angle_beta   90.00
_cell.angle_gamma   90.00
#
_symmetry.space_group_name_H-M   'P 1'
#
loop_
_entity.id
_entity.type
_entity.pdbx_description
1 polymer ?
#
loop_
_entity_poly.entity_id
_entity_poly.type
_entity_poly.pdbx_seq_one_letter_code
_entity_poly.pdbx_strand_id
1 'polypeptide(L)'
;EAETADAYIEKTVHDIGHRHNVTVATSDGLEQMIILGEGAVRLSARELKLSMEEAKKQVREELDAKHSGRFNSLLDSAPEDVSRKLENVRRGKK
;
A
#
# COMPACT_ATOMS: atom_id res chain seq x y z
N GLU A 1 23.40 22.89 -6.39
CA GLU A 1 22.49 22.73 -5.24
C GLU A 1 21.58 21.53 -5.51
N ALA A 2 21.09 20.86 -4.47
CA ALA A 2 20.16 19.72 -4.64
C ALA A 2 18.75 20.25 -4.97
N GLU A 3 18.06 19.57 -5.87
CA GLU A 3 16.66 19.87 -6.24
C GLU A 3 15.73 19.68 -5.03
N THR A 4 14.79 20.59 -4.82
CA THR A 4 13.76 20.45 -3.78
C THR A 4 12.64 19.54 -4.26
N ALA A 5 11.93 18.89 -3.33
CA ALA A 5 10.79 18.06 -3.67
C ALA A 5 9.73 18.85 -4.46
N ASP A 6 9.45 20.08 -4.02
CA ASP A 6 8.45 20.97 -4.64
C ASP A 6 8.81 21.25 -6.12
N ALA A 7 10.06 21.61 -6.40
CA ALA A 7 10.53 21.93 -7.76
C ALA A 7 10.47 20.70 -8.67
N TYR A 8 10.82 19.53 -8.15
CA TYR A 8 10.72 18.28 -8.89
C TYR A 8 9.27 17.91 -9.21
N ILE A 9 8.38 18.05 -8.22
CA ILE A 9 6.96 17.73 -8.37
C ILE A 9 6.31 18.66 -9.39
N GLU A 10 6.52 19.97 -9.29
CA GLU A 10 5.99 20.95 -10.22
C GLU A 10 6.39 20.64 -11.67
N LYS A 11 7.69 20.44 -11.90
CA LYS A 11 8.22 20.09 -13.22
C LYS A 11 7.62 18.77 -13.73
N THR A 12 7.56 17.75 -12.89
CA THR A 12 7.05 16.43 -13.27
C THR A 12 5.56 16.50 -13.63
N VAL A 13 4.75 17.18 -12.81
CA VAL A 13 3.32 17.36 -13.05
C VAL A 13 3.08 18.10 -14.36
N HIS A 14 3.83 19.17 -14.63
CA HIS A 14 3.75 19.89 -15.89
C HIS A 14 4.07 18.98 -17.10
N ASP A 15 5.15 18.21 -17.00
CA ASP A 15 5.67 17.37 -18.09
C ASP A 15 4.72 16.21 -18.47
N ILE A 16 4.00 15.64 -17.49
CA ILE A 16 3.20 14.42 -17.69
C ILE A 16 1.69 14.59 -17.46
N GLY A 17 1.24 15.67 -16.81
CA GLY A 17 -0.15 15.90 -16.39
C GLY A 17 -1.14 15.94 -17.54
N HIS A 18 -0.70 16.37 -18.72
CA HIS A 18 -1.53 16.39 -19.93
C HIS A 18 -1.76 15.00 -20.54
N ARG A 19 -0.90 14.03 -20.24
CA ARG A 19 -0.94 12.66 -20.79
C ARG A 19 -1.39 11.62 -19.78
N HIS A 20 -1.34 11.93 -18.49
CA HIS A 20 -1.60 10.97 -17.41
C HIS A 20 -2.46 11.61 -16.32
N ASN A 21 -3.25 10.79 -15.64
CA ASN A 21 -3.92 11.19 -14.42
C ASN A 21 -2.88 11.20 -13.29
N VAL A 22 -2.38 12.37 -12.95
CA VAL A 22 -1.37 12.54 -11.91
C VAL A 22 -2.06 12.87 -10.58
N THR A 23 -1.68 12.16 -9.53
CA THR A 23 -2.10 12.45 -8.16
C THR A 23 -0.87 12.77 -7.32
N VAL A 24 -0.86 13.92 -6.67
CA VAL A 24 0.22 14.34 -5.77
C VAL A 24 -0.26 14.23 -4.33
N ALA A 25 0.51 13.51 -3.51
CA ALA A 25 0.19 13.30 -2.11
C ALA A 25 0.89 14.35 -1.22
N THR A 26 0.16 15.38 -0.81
CA THR A 26 0.69 16.47 0.02
C THR A 26 -0.35 17.04 0.98
N SER A 27 0.16 17.53 2.11
CA SER A 27 -0.61 18.30 3.10
C SER A 27 -0.18 19.78 3.13
N ASP A 28 0.70 20.20 2.21
CA ASP A 28 1.07 21.60 2.04
C ASP A 28 0.01 22.34 1.19
N GLY A 29 -0.40 23.52 1.67
CA GLY A 29 -1.41 24.34 1.01
C GLY A 29 -0.89 25.07 -0.24
N LEU A 30 0.41 25.38 -0.31
CA LEU A 30 1.01 26.02 -1.49
C LEU A 30 1.06 25.04 -2.67
N GLU A 31 1.47 23.80 -2.43
CA GLU A 31 1.48 22.78 -3.48
C GLU A 31 0.08 22.52 -4.05
N GLN A 32 -0.98 22.54 -3.22
CA GLN A 32 -2.35 22.35 -3.69
C GLN A 32 -2.75 23.35 -4.79
N MET A 33 -2.32 24.60 -4.68
CA MET A 33 -2.61 25.64 -5.68
C MET A 33 -1.87 25.39 -7.00
N ILE A 34 -0.62 24.92 -6.93
CA ILE A 34 0.23 24.64 -8.08
C ILE A 34 -0.31 23.44 -8.87
N ILE A 35 -0.66 22.36 -8.18
CA ILE A 35 -1.09 21.08 -8.76
C ILE A 35 -2.43 21.21 -9.51
N LEU A 36 -3.36 22.02 -8.99
CA LEU A 36 -4.69 22.21 -9.60
C LEU A 36 -4.63 22.94 -10.95
N GLY A 37 -3.65 23.86 -11.12
CA GLY A 37 -3.46 24.59 -12.37
C GLY A 37 -3.03 23.71 -13.55
N GLU A 38 -2.36 22.58 -13.25
CA GLU A 38 -1.75 21.68 -14.23
C GLU A 38 -2.56 20.37 -14.44
N GLY A 39 -3.80 20.33 -13.94
CA GLY A 39 -4.72 19.20 -14.14
C GLY A 39 -4.44 17.96 -13.28
N ALA A 40 -3.59 18.08 -12.26
CA ALA A 40 -3.32 17.01 -11.31
C ALA A 40 -4.27 17.06 -10.10
N VAL A 41 -4.41 15.92 -9.42
CA VAL A 41 -5.30 15.75 -8.25
C VAL A 41 -4.47 15.74 -6.98
N ARG A 42 -4.98 16.37 -5.91
CA ARG A 42 -4.36 16.31 -4.58
C ARG A 42 -4.90 15.14 -3.78
N LEU A 43 -4.00 14.39 -3.14
CA LEU A 43 -4.28 13.44 -2.06
C LEU A 43 -3.62 13.95 -0.78
N SER A 44 -4.27 13.90 0.38
CA SER A 44 -3.58 14.25 1.63
C SER A 44 -2.60 13.16 2.06
N ALA A 45 -1.59 13.53 2.85
CA ALA A 45 -0.69 12.55 3.45
C ALA A 45 -1.45 11.53 4.35
N ARG A 46 -2.54 11.97 4.98
CA ARG A 46 -3.40 11.10 5.81
C ARG A 46 -4.15 10.08 4.96
N GLU A 47 -4.75 10.50 3.85
CA GLU A 47 -5.45 9.59 2.94
C GLU A 47 -4.49 8.59 2.31
N LEU A 48 -3.30 9.03 1.90
CA LEU A 48 -2.26 8.13 1.40
C LEU A 48 -1.86 7.09 2.46
N LYS A 49 -1.71 7.51 3.73
CA LYS A 49 -1.39 6.59 4.81
C LYS A 49 -2.47 5.52 4.98
N LEU A 50 -3.75 5.92 5.00
CA LEU A 50 -4.87 4.99 5.16
C LEU A 50 -4.95 4.00 3.98
N SER A 51 -4.81 4.49 2.74
CA SER A 51 -4.85 3.60 1.56
C SER A 51 -3.67 2.61 1.56
N MET A 52 -2.50 3.02 2.03
CA MET A 52 -1.35 2.13 2.20
C MET A 52 -1.56 1.08 3.31
N GLU A 53 -2.20 1.43 4.41
CA GLU A 53 -2.54 0.49 5.48
C GLU A 53 -3.57 -0.55 4.99
N GLU A 54 -4.58 -0.11 4.25
CA GLU A 54 -5.57 -0.99 3.63
C GLU A 54 -4.94 -1.92 2.59
N ALA A 55 -4.11 -1.39 1.69
CA ALA A 55 -3.41 -2.19 0.69
C ALA A 55 -2.50 -3.25 1.34
N LYS A 56 -1.76 -2.88 2.40
CA LYS A 56 -0.92 -3.84 3.15
C LYS A 56 -1.77 -4.95 3.79
N LYS A 57 -2.94 -4.62 4.31
CA LYS A 57 -3.86 -5.59 4.89
C LYS A 57 -4.36 -6.56 3.82
N GLN A 58 -4.83 -6.06 2.67
CA GLN A 58 -5.31 -6.88 1.56
C GLN A 58 -4.23 -7.83 1.05
N VAL A 59 -3.00 -7.35 0.84
CA VAL A 59 -1.87 -8.19 0.41
C VAL A 59 -1.61 -9.30 1.43
N ARG A 60 -1.66 -9.00 2.73
CA ARG A 60 -1.48 -10.02 3.78
C ARG A 60 -2.59 -11.06 3.76
N GLU A 61 -3.84 -10.64 3.64
CA GLU A 61 -4.99 -11.54 3.56
C GLU A 61 -4.92 -12.46 2.33
N GLU A 62 -4.51 -11.93 1.18
CA GLU A 62 -4.30 -12.74 -0.03
C GLU A 62 -3.17 -13.77 0.13
N LEU A 63 -2.06 -13.39 0.76
CA LEU A 63 -0.95 -14.31 1.03
C LEU A 63 -1.38 -15.41 2.02
N ASP A 64 -2.11 -15.05 3.08
CA ASP A 64 -2.63 -16.00 4.05
C ASP A 64 -3.62 -16.98 3.41
N ALA A 65 -4.51 -16.49 2.53
CA ALA A 65 -5.45 -17.32 1.78
C ALA A 65 -4.77 -18.26 0.78
N LYS A 66 -3.73 -17.81 0.08
CA LYS A 66 -2.93 -18.65 -0.82
C LYS A 66 -2.14 -19.73 -0.06
N HIS A 67 -1.71 -19.44 1.16
CA HIS A 67 -0.99 -20.40 2.00
C HIS A 67 -1.92 -21.37 2.72
N SER A 68 -3.14 -20.99 3.09
CA SER A 68 -4.14 -21.93 3.64
C SER A 68 -4.62 -22.93 2.58
N GLY A 69 -4.81 -22.49 1.33
CA GLY A 69 -5.18 -23.37 0.20
C GLY A 69 -4.07 -24.33 -0.25
N ARG A 70 -2.82 -24.12 0.20
CA ARG A 70 -1.65 -24.98 -0.12
C ARG A 70 -1.21 -25.87 1.05
N PHE A 71 -1.86 -25.76 2.22
CA PHE A 71 -1.70 -26.73 3.31
C PHE A 71 -2.49 -27.98 2.94
N ASN A 72 -1.83 -28.77 2.10
CA ASN A 72 -2.28 -30.03 1.54
C ASN A 72 -2.90 -30.94 2.61
N SER A 73 -3.94 -31.66 2.20
CA SER A 73 -4.64 -32.84 2.76
C SER A 73 -3.96 -33.68 3.87
N LEU A 74 -2.65 -33.60 4.05
CA LEU A 74 -1.87 -34.24 5.11
C LEU A 74 -2.07 -33.62 6.51
N LEU A 75 -2.28 -32.29 6.62
CA LEU A 75 -2.50 -31.66 7.93
C LEU A 75 -3.96 -31.68 8.40
N ASP A 76 -4.91 -31.66 7.48
CA ASP A 76 -6.33 -31.88 7.79
C ASP A 76 -6.58 -33.31 8.30
N SER A 77 -5.67 -34.24 8.00
CA SER A 77 -5.66 -35.61 8.52
C SER A 77 -4.89 -35.74 9.84
N ALA A 78 -4.19 -34.69 10.27
CA ALA A 78 -3.39 -34.73 11.49
C ALA A 78 -4.29 -34.56 12.73
N PRO A 79 -3.97 -35.24 13.84
CA PRO A 79 -4.62 -35.05 15.12
C PRO A 79 -4.70 -33.57 15.52
N GLU A 80 -5.83 -33.18 16.11
CA GLU A 80 -6.21 -31.79 16.38
C GLU A 80 -5.18 -31.04 17.26
N ASP A 81 -4.47 -31.76 18.12
CA ASP A 81 -3.40 -31.26 18.98
C ASP A 81 -2.14 -30.88 18.18
N VAL A 82 -1.80 -31.66 17.16
CA VAL A 82 -0.65 -31.41 16.28
C VAL A 82 -0.93 -30.21 15.37
N SER A 83 -2.11 -30.16 14.76
CA SER A 83 -2.53 -29.05 13.89
C SER A 83 -2.56 -27.72 14.63
N ARG A 84 -3.08 -27.70 15.86
CA ARG A 84 -3.11 -26.51 16.72
C ARG A 84 -1.71 -26.02 17.09
N LYS A 85 -0.77 -26.94 17.37
CA LYS A 85 0.62 -26.60 17.69
C LYS A 85 1.36 -26.01 16.49
N LEU A 86 1.15 -26.58 15.31
CA LEU A 86 1.72 -26.08 14.07
C LEU A 86 1.14 -24.71 13.68
N GLU A 87 -0.15 -24.46 13.96
CA GLU A 87 -0.75 -23.14 13.74
C GLU A 87 -0.21 -22.06 14.68
N ASN A 88 0.04 -22.39 15.95
CA ASN A 88 0.67 -21.46 16.90
C ASN A 88 2.08 -21.06 16.42
N VAL A 89 2.89 -22.04 16.02
CA VAL A 89 4.21 -21.81 15.43
C VAL A 89 4.11 -20.95 14.15
N ARG A 90 3.15 -21.23 13.26
CA ARG A 90 2.90 -20.46 12.03
C ARG A 90 2.58 -18.99 12.32
N ARG A 91 1.81 -18.72 13.38
CA ARG A 91 1.44 -17.34 13.81
C ARG A 91 2.51 -16.66 14.66
N GLY A 92 3.67 -17.28 14.85
CA GLY A 92 4.76 -16.73 15.66
C GLY A 92 4.45 -16.66 17.15
N LYS A 93 3.42 -17.39 17.61
CA LYS A 93 3.07 -17.52 19.02
C LYS A 93 3.67 -18.83 19.51
N LYS A 94 4.61 -18.75 20.47
CA LYS A 94 5.21 -19.95 21.07
C LYS A 94 4.16 -20.82 21.75
#